data_AF-A0A0G1V6H7-F1
#
_entry.id   AF-A0A0G1V6H7-F1
#
_cell.length_a   1.000
_cell.length_b   1.000
_cell.length_c   1.000
_cell.angle_alpha   90.00
_cell.angle_beta   90.00
_cell.angle_gamma   90.00
#
_symmetry.space_group_name_H-M   'P 1'
#
loop_
_entity.id
_entity.type
_entity.pdbx_description
1 polymer ?
#
loop_
_entity_poly.entity_id
_entity_poly.type
_entity_poly.pdbx_seq_one_letter_code
_entity_poly.pdbx_strand_id
1 'polypeptide(L)'
;MTSRTHIIYLPGLGDRYDPMRRFFLRAWSLYGAHVTMIPMRWASNEPYNAKRARVLSALDMLDNERIVLMGESAGGSMAVSVFAAQSGTVVGTMTLCGKNTRSDNVSHRIYAHNPAFRESMQQAEALVRNLQPKQSERFVSIVPLYDPTVPVAETLIPGCQKITLPLVGHLAAILAMLTIFAPLVVHRAKNFSR
;
A
#
# COMPACT_ATOMS: atom_id res chain seq x y z
N MET A 1 -17.29 9.29 -19.85
CA MET A 1 -17.48 9.53 -18.40
C MET A 1 -16.15 9.34 -17.70
N THR A 2 -15.62 10.36 -17.05
CA THR A 2 -14.39 10.25 -16.24
C THR A 2 -14.74 9.50 -14.94
N SER A 3 -14.40 8.23 -14.87
CA SER A 3 -14.59 7.43 -13.65
C SER A 3 -13.79 8.07 -12.51
N ARG A 4 -14.46 8.33 -11.38
CA ARG A 4 -13.86 8.92 -10.17
C ARG A 4 -12.73 8.02 -9.70
N THR A 5 -11.57 8.61 -9.39
CA THR A 5 -10.43 7.86 -8.84
C THR A 5 -10.62 7.69 -7.34
N HIS A 6 -10.70 6.44 -6.90
CA HIS A 6 -10.82 6.05 -5.51
C HIS A 6 -9.56 5.34 -5.07
N ILE A 7 -8.95 5.81 -3.98
CA ILE A 7 -7.75 5.22 -3.39
C ILE A 7 -8.17 4.45 -2.13
N ILE A 8 -7.94 3.15 -2.12
CA ILE A 8 -8.02 2.36 -0.89
C ILE A 8 -6.65 2.41 -0.22
N TYR A 9 -6.56 3.10 0.92
CA TYR A 9 -5.33 3.22 1.69
C TYR A 9 -5.25 2.14 2.76
N LEU A 10 -4.14 1.38 2.77
CA LEU A 10 -3.85 0.29 3.68
C LEU A 10 -2.64 0.70 4.56
N PRO A 11 -2.87 1.05 5.83
CA PRO A 11 -1.82 1.55 6.72
C PRO A 11 -0.82 0.47 7.14
N GLY A 12 0.37 0.95 7.51
CA GLY A 12 1.42 0.16 8.12
C GLY A 12 1.15 -0.17 9.58
N LEU A 13 2.18 -0.71 10.26
CA LEU A 13 2.14 -0.92 11.70
C LEU A 13 1.92 0.39 12.46
N GLY A 14 1.49 0.27 13.72
CA GLY A 14 1.19 1.43 14.57
C GLY A 14 -0.23 1.93 14.36
N ASP A 15 -1.22 1.09 14.67
CA ASP A 15 -2.66 1.41 14.54
C ASP A 15 -3.06 2.68 15.32
N ARG A 16 -2.33 3.05 16.37
CA ARG A 16 -2.52 4.29 17.13
C ARG A 16 -2.39 5.57 16.29
N TYR A 17 -1.72 5.50 15.13
CA TYR A 17 -1.54 6.63 14.22
C TYR A 17 -2.65 6.75 13.17
N ASP A 18 -3.60 5.80 13.14
CA ASP A 18 -4.72 5.80 12.18
C ASP A 18 -5.56 7.08 12.20
N PRO A 19 -5.86 7.71 13.35
CA PRO A 19 -6.57 9.00 13.36
C PRO A 19 -5.80 10.10 12.62
N MET A 20 -4.47 10.16 12.81
CA MET A 20 -3.62 11.12 12.12
C MET A 20 -3.55 10.84 10.61
N ARG A 21 -3.39 9.57 10.22
CA ARG A 21 -3.43 9.17 8.81
C ARG A 21 -4.75 9.60 8.15
N ARG A 22 -5.89 9.31 8.79
CA ARG A 22 -7.21 9.72 8.29
C ARG A 22 -7.33 11.22 8.12
N PHE A 23 -6.81 11.99 9.07
CA PHE A 23 -6.83 13.45 9.00
C PHE A 23 -6.14 13.96 7.73
N PHE A 24 -4.91 13.52 7.45
CA PHE A 24 -4.19 13.96 6.25
C PHE A 24 -4.79 13.40 4.95
N LEU A 25 -5.22 12.14 4.94
CA LEU A 25 -5.85 11.54 3.75
C LEU A 25 -7.16 12.24 3.35
N ARG A 26 -7.90 12.82 4.30
CA ARG A 26 -9.08 13.65 3.97
C ARG A 26 -8.71 14.85 3.11
N ALA A 27 -7.56 15.47 3.33
CA ALA A 27 -7.12 16.63 2.53
C ALA A 27 -6.87 16.27 1.06
N TRP A 28 -6.72 14.98 0.72
CA TRP A 28 -6.48 14.55 -0.66
C TRP A 28 -7.71 14.74 -1.56
N SER A 29 -8.90 14.95 -0.99
CA SER A 29 -10.08 15.35 -1.75
C SER A 29 -9.88 16.68 -2.47
N LEU A 30 -9.04 17.58 -1.93
CA LEU A 30 -8.67 18.85 -2.55
C LEU A 30 -7.91 18.65 -3.88
N TYR A 31 -7.25 17.50 -4.04
CA TYR A 31 -6.57 17.12 -5.27
C TYR A 31 -7.43 16.21 -6.17
N GLY A 32 -8.69 16.00 -5.79
CA GLY A 32 -9.68 15.23 -6.54
C GLY A 32 -9.49 13.72 -6.46
N ALA A 33 -8.97 13.19 -5.35
CA ALA A 33 -9.03 11.77 -5.02
C ALA A 33 -10.02 11.54 -3.87
N HIS A 34 -10.84 10.50 -3.97
CA HIS A 34 -11.57 10.00 -2.83
C HIS A 34 -10.74 8.90 -2.17
N VAL A 35 -10.53 8.98 -0.86
CA VAL A 35 -9.66 8.04 -0.14
C VAL A 35 -10.45 7.35 0.96
N THR A 36 -10.47 6.01 0.93
CA THR A 36 -10.96 5.20 2.04
C THR A 36 -9.78 4.50 2.70
N MET A 37 -9.52 4.84 3.95
CA MET A 37 -8.53 4.12 4.74
C MET A 37 -9.18 2.91 5.40
N ILE A 38 -8.65 1.72 5.12
CA ILE A 38 -9.10 0.48 5.77
C ILE A 38 -8.12 0.17 6.90
N PRO A 39 -8.52 0.28 8.18
CA PRO A 39 -7.62 0.01 9.30
C PRO A 39 -7.22 -1.46 9.29
N MET A 40 -5.92 -1.74 9.34
CA MET A 40 -5.42 -3.11 9.35
C MET A 40 -5.46 -3.74 10.73
N ARG A 41 -5.34 -2.95 11.81
CA ARG A 41 -5.37 -3.46 13.19
C ARG A 41 -4.29 -4.53 13.38
N TRP A 42 -3.05 -4.26 12.95
CA TRP A 42 -2.00 -5.27 12.87
C TRP A 42 -1.67 -5.93 14.21
N ALA A 43 -1.79 -5.18 15.31
CA ALA A 43 -1.53 -5.68 16.67
C ALA A 43 -2.72 -6.42 17.31
N SER A 44 -3.80 -6.64 16.55
CA SER A 44 -4.97 -7.39 17.05
C SER A 44 -4.85 -8.89 16.75
N ASN A 45 -5.67 -9.69 17.45
CA ASN A 45 -5.80 -11.13 17.23
C ASN A 45 -6.64 -11.48 15.99
N GLU A 46 -7.04 -10.50 15.18
CA GLU A 46 -7.78 -10.76 13.95
C GLU A 46 -6.87 -11.46 12.93
N PRO A 47 -7.31 -12.59 12.34
CA PRO A 47 -6.49 -13.34 11.39
C PRO A 47 -6.31 -12.59 10.06
N TYR A 48 -5.25 -12.94 9.32
CA TYR A 48 -4.94 -12.34 8.01
C TYR A 48 -6.14 -12.39 7.04
N ASN A 49 -6.81 -13.55 6.95
CA ASN A 49 -7.95 -13.73 6.06
C ASN A 49 -9.11 -12.77 6.36
N ALA A 50 -9.38 -12.47 7.63
CA ALA A 50 -10.41 -11.50 8.01
C ALA A 50 -10.03 -10.07 7.63
N LYS A 51 -8.77 -9.68 7.83
CA LYS A 51 -8.24 -8.38 7.38
C LYS A 51 -8.33 -8.23 5.86
N ARG A 52 -7.92 -9.26 5.13
CA ARG A 52 -7.99 -9.31 3.66
C ARG A 52 -9.44 -9.26 3.18
N ALA A 53 -10.34 -10.03 3.79
CA ALA A 53 -11.77 -10.00 3.46
C ALA A 53 -12.37 -8.60 3.62
N ARG A 54 -12.01 -7.88 4.69
CA ARG A 54 -12.43 -6.47 4.86
C ARG A 54 -11.97 -5.57 3.72
N VAL A 55 -10.78 -5.80 3.15
CA VAL A 55 -10.31 -5.04 1.98
C VAL A 55 -11.11 -5.42 0.74
N LEU A 56 -11.33 -6.72 0.50
CA LEU A 56 -12.09 -7.20 -0.65
C LEU A 56 -13.53 -6.69 -0.63
N SER A 57 -14.22 -6.79 0.51
CA SER A 57 -15.57 -6.24 0.65
C SER A 57 -15.63 -4.74 0.40
N ALA A 58 -14.57 -3.99 0.70
CA ALA A 58 -14.53 -2.57 0.37
C ALA A 58 -14.34 -2.30 -1.13
N LEU A 59 -13.67 -3.20 -1.86
CA LEU A 59 -13.58 -3.12 -3.33
C LEU A 59 -14.92 -3.42 -3.99
N ASP A 60 -15.65 -4.42 -3.49
CA ASP A 60 -16.97 -4.81 -4.02
C ASP A 60 -18.02 -3.69 -3.88
N MET A 61 -17.83 -2.76 -2.94
CA MET A 61 -18.71 -1.61 -2.75
C MET A 61 -18.40 -0.43 -3.70
N LEU A 62 -17.36 -0.52 -4.51
CA LEU A 62 -16.86 0.56 -5.37
C LEU A 62 -17.06 0.27 -6.87
N ASP A 63 -18.21 -0.34 -7.20
CA ASP A 63 -18.59 -0.63 -8.57
C ASP A 63 -18.52 0.62 -9.47
N ASN A 64 -17.96 0.45 -10.66
CA ASN A 64 -17.75 1.51 -11.68
C ASN A 64 -16.74 2.62 -11.32
N GLU A 65 -16.06 2.53 -10.17
CA GLU A 65 -14.97 3.44 -9.82
C GLU A 65 -13.62 3.00 -10.39
N ARG A 66 -12.70 3.96 -10.49
CA ARG A 66 -11.33 3.69 -10.86
C ARG A 66 -10.53 3.48 -9.57
N ILE A 67 -10.35 2.23 -9.20
CA ILE A 67 -9.80 1.87 -7.90
C ILE A 67 -8.29 1.68 -7.96
N VAL A 68 -7.57 2.38 -7.07
CA VAL A 68 -6.12 2.23 -6.87
C VAL A 68 -5.88 1.80 -5.42
N LEU A 69 -5.04 0.79 -5.22
CA LEU A 69 -4.59 0.42 -3.87
C LEU A 69 -3.36 1.24 -3.48
N MET A 70 -3.29 1.67 -2.23
CA MET A 70 -2.12 2.30 -1.66
C MET A 70 -1.72 1.61 -0.35
N GLY A 71 -0.59 0.91 -0.35
CA GLY A 71 -0.05 0.27 0.85
C GLY A 71 1.11 1.06 1.46
N GLU A 72 1.01 1.42 2.73
CA GLU A 72 2.10 2.06 3.48
C GLU A 72 2.82 1.05 4.37
N SER A 73 4.15 1.00 4.31
CA SER A 73 4.96 0.14 5.19
C SER A 73 4.44 -1.31 5.16
N ALA A 74 4.03 -1.89 6.30
CA ALA A 74 3.42 -3.22 6.36
C ALA A 74 2.16 -3.39 5.47
N GLY A 75 1.38 -2.32 5.25
CA GLY A 75 0.23 -2.31 4.35
C GLY A 75 0.60 -2.54 2.88
N GLY A 76 1.88 -2.35 2.51
CA GLY A 76 2.41 -2.73 1.20
C GLY A 76 2.16 -4.21 0.88
N SER A 77 2.47 -5.11 1.81
CA SER A 77 2.25 -6.56 1.65
C SER A 77 0.77 -6.92 1.42
N MET A 78 -0.15 -6.24 2.12
CA MET A 78 -1.59 -6.43 1.90
C MET A 78 -2.02 -5.89 0.54
N ALA A 79 -1.53 -4.71 0.14
CA ALA A 79 -1.84 -4.12 -1.16
C ALA A 79 -1.39 -5.02 -2.32
N VAL A 80 -0.17 -5.57 -2.25
CA VAL A 80 0.35 -6.55 -3.20
C VAL A 80 -0.55 -7.79 -3.27
N SER A 81 -0.89 -8.35 -2.12
CA SER A 81 -1.70 -9.57 -2.03
C SER A 81 -3.11 -9.37 -2.61
N VAL A 82 -3.72 -8.22 -2.34
CA VAL A 82 -5.05 -7.88 -2.83
C VAL A 82 -5.02 -7.58 -4.33
N PHE A 83 -4.03 -6.82 -4.81
CA PHE A 83 -3.89 -6.53 -6.24
C PHE A 83 -3.75 -7.79 -7.08
N ALA A 84 -2.89 -8.72 -6.66
CA ALA A 84 -2.67 -9.95 -7.41
C ALA A 84 -3.96 -10.78 -7.55
N ALA A 85 -4.84 -10.74 -6.54
CA ALA A 85 -6.13 -11.41 -6.58
C ALA A 85 -7.24 -10.63 -7.32
N GLN A 86 -7.09 -9.31 -7.45
CA GLN A 86 -8.14 -8.40 -7.95
C GLN A 86 -7.64 -7.53 -9.11
N SER A 87 -6.69 -8.01 -9.92
CA SER A 87 -6.07 -7.23 -10.98
C SER A 87 -7.03 -6.87 -12.14
N GLY A 88 -8.20 -7.51 -12.21
CA GLY A 88 -9.29 -7.12 -13.11
C GLY A 88 -10.10 -5.91 -12.63
N THR A 89 -10.14 -5.68 -11.32
CA THR A 89 -10.95 -4.62 -10.68
C THR A 89 -10.09 -3.40 -10.31
N VAL A 90 -8.90 -3.62 -9.74
CA VAL A 90 -7.99 -2.57 -9.27
C VAL A 90 -7.06 -2.15 -10.40
N VAL A 91 -7.09 -0.89 -10.87
CA VAL A 91 -6.30 -0.46 -12.03
C VAL A 91 -4.79 -0.41 -11.77
N GLY A 92 -4.36 -0.23 -10.52
CA GLY A 92 -2.95 -0.23 -10.15
C GLY A 92 -2.74 -0.18 -8.65
N THR A 93 -1.49 -0.38 -8.23
CA THR A 93 -1.09 -0.34 -6.82
C THR A 93 0.10 0.57 -6.63
N MET A 94 0.07 1.37 -5.58
CA MET A 94 1.20 2.14 -5.11
C MET A 94 1.62 1.64 -3.72
N THR A 95 2.91 1.54 -3.45
CA THR A 95 3.41 1.23 -2.11
C THR A 95 4.34 2.31 -1.64
N LEU A 96 4.12 2.85 -0.45
CA LEU A 96 4.96 3.86 0.20
C LEU A 96 5.81 3.19 1.28
N CYS A 97 7.14 3.20 1.09
CA CYS A 97 8.09 2.54 1.99
C CYS A 97 7.65 1.10 2.32
N GLY A 98 7.02 0.42 1.35
CA GLY A 98 6.26 -0.80 1.59
C GLY A 98 7.19 -1.96 1.94
N LYS A 99 6.85 -2.77 2.94
CA LYS A 99 7.51 -4.07 3.10
C LYS A 99 6.82 -5.05 2.15
N ASN A 100 7.40 -5.25 0.98
CA ASN A 100 6.75 -5.96 -0.13
C ASN A 100 7.38 -7.34 -0.38
N THR A 101 8.67 -7.49 -0.09
CA THR A 101 9.44 -8.73 -0.30
C THR A 101 10.27 -9.07 0.94
N ARG A 102 11.01 -10.19 0.90
CA ARG A 102 11.95 -10.61 1.96
C ARG A 102 11.26 -10.74 3.33
N SER A 103 10.24 -11.59 3.39
CA SER A 103 9.50 -11.85 4.64
C SER A 103 10.41 -12.36 5.76
N ASP A 104 11.50 -13.04 5.42
CA ASP A 104 12.54 -13.52 6.32
C ASP A 104 13.31 -12.40 7.04
N ASN A 105 13.37 -11.19 6.47
CA ASN A 105 14.11 -10.06 7.04
C ASN A 105 13.32 -9.27 8.11
N VAL A 106 12.09 -9.66 8.43
CA VAL A 106 11.32 -9.04 9.53
C VAL A 106 11.64 -9.72 10.85
N SER A 107 11.94 -8.93 11.88
CA SER A 107 12.28 -9.50 13.19
C SER A 107 11.17 -10.38 13.78
N HIS A 108 11.56 -11.46 14.46
CA HIS A 108 10.63 -12.34 15.16
C HIS A 108 9.74 -11.60 16.16
N ARG A 109 10.26 -10.55 16.83
CA ARG A 109 9.48 -9.73 17.77
C ARG A 109 8.33 -9.01 17.07
N ILE A 110 8.56 -8.45 15.88
CA ILE A 110 7.50 -7.79 15.10
C ILE A 110 6.42 -8.80 14.72
N TYR A 111 6.81 -9.98 14.25
CA TYR A 111 5.84 -11.02 13.89
C TYR A 111 5.09 -11.62 15.07
N ALA A 112 5.74 -11.79 16.22
CA ALA A 112 5.07 -12.26 17.43
C ALA A 112 3.96 -11.29 17.88
N HIS A 113 4.19 -9.98 17.71
CA HIS A 113 3.19 -8.96 18.06
C HIS A 113 2.16 -8.70 16.95
N ASN A 114 2.45 -9.09 15.71
CA ASN A 114 1.60 -8.84 14.54
C ASN A 114 1.53 -10.12 13.68
N PRO A 115 0.89 -11.20 14.16
CA PRO A 115 0.94 -12.50 13.48
C PRO A 115 0.35 -12.44 12.06
N ALA A 116 -0.76 -11.71 11.87
CA ALA A 116 -1.36 -11.51 10.55
C ALA A 116 -0.43 -10.79 9.56
N PHE A 117 0.52 -9.98 10.04
CA PHE A 117 1.51 -9.34 9.17
C PHE A 117 2.51 -10.36 8.61
N ARG A 118 2.86 -11.40 9.37
CA ARG A 118 3.72 -12.49 8.87
C ARG A 118 3.09 -13.19 7.69
N GLU A 119 1.84 -13.59 7.83
CA GLU A 119 1.08 -14.23 6.75
C GLU A 119 0.96 -13.29 5.54
N SER A 120 0.63 -12.01 5.77
CA SER A 120 0.56 -11.00 4.71
C SER A 120 1.86 -10.88 3.92
N MET A 121 3.01 -10.88 4.61
CA MET A 121 4.33 -10.84 3.99
C MET A 121 4.65 -12.09 3.18
N GLN A 122 4.35 -13.28 3.72
CA GLN A 122 4.58 -14.54 3.03
C GLN A 122 3.74 -14.66 1.76
N GLN A 123 2.47 -14.25 1.82
CA GLN A 123 1.58 -14.20 0.66
C GLN A 123 2.08 -13.19 -0.38
N ALA A 124 2.43 -11.98 0.04
CA ALA A 124 2.96 -10.96 -0.85
C ALA A 124 4.22 -11.43 -1.57
N GLU A 125 5.18 -12.02 -0.86
CA GLU A 125 6.43 -12.51 -1.44
C GLU A 125 6.19 -13.65 -2.44
N ALA A 126 5.31 -14.60 -2.11
CA ALA A 126 4.94 -15.68 -3.03
C ALA A 126 4.28 -15.14 -4.31
N LEU A 127 3.42 -14.11 -4.18
CA LEU A 127 2.74 -13.50 -5.32
C LEU A 127 3.69 -12.68 -6.18
N VAL A 128 4.60 -11.92 -5.57
CA VAL A 128 5.61 -11.12 -6.30
C VAL A 128 6.46 -12.00 -7.22
N ARG A 129 6.82 -13.21 -6.79
CA ARG A 129 7.60 -14.17 -7.61
C ARG A 129 6.85 -14.65 -8.85
N ASN A 130 5.52 -14.57 -8.85
CA ASN A 130 4.63 -15.10 -9.88
C ASN A 130 3.89 -14.01 -10.68
N LEU A 131 4.17 -12.72 -10.40
CA LEU A 131 3.55 -11.62 -11.13
C LEU A 131 3.96 -11.66 -12.61
N GLN A 132 2.97 -11.56 -13.49
CA GLN A 132 3.22 -11.39 -14.91
C GLN A 132 3.79 -9.98 -15.18
N PRO A 133 4.63 -9.79 -16.22
CA PRO A 133 5.21 -8.49 -16.53
C PRO A 133 4.17 -7.35 -16.62
N LYS A 134 3.04 -7.60 -17.30
CA LYS A 134 1.92 -6.64 -17.41
C LYS A 134 1.28 -6.27 -16.06
N GLN A 135 1.33 -7.16 -15.08
CA GLN A 135 0.85 -6.88 -13.72
C GLN A 135 1.89 -6.06 -12.94
N SER A 136 3.17 -6.41 -13.07
CA SER A 136 4.27 -5.68 -12.41
C SER A 136 4.35 -4.21 -12.81
N GLU A 137 4.11 -3.88 -14.08
CA GLU A 137 4.11 -2.50 -14.59
C GLU A 137 3.04 -1.60 -13.95
N ARG A 138 2.00 -2.22 -13.36
CA ARG A 138 0.91 -1.55 -12.62
C ARG A 138 1.23 -1.35 -11.14
N PHE A 139 2.44 -1.67 -10.70
CA PHE A 139 2.97 -1.31 -9.40
C PHE A 139 3.84 -0.06 -9.47
N VAL A 140 3.70 0.81 -8.47
CA VAL A 140 4.57 1.95 -8.24
C VAL A 140 5.11 1.89 -6.82
N SER A 141 6.43 1.74 -6.68
CA SER A 141 7.11 1.80 -5.39
C SER A 141 7.60 3.23 -5.13
N ILE A 142 7.03 3.86 -4.11
CA ILE A 142 7.41 5.19 -3.62
C ILE A 142 8.37 5.00 -2.44
N VAL A 143 9.61 5.43 -2.61
CA VAL A 143 10.72 5.11 -1.71
C VAL A 143 11.51 6.37 -1.34
N PRO A 144 12.07 6.49 -0.14
CA PRO A 144 13.07 7.51 0.15
C PRO A 144 14.41 7.18 -0.51
N LEU A 145 15.36 8.13 -0.45
CA LEU A 145 16.76 7.88 -0.82
C LEU A 145 17.39 6.80 0.06
N TYR A 146 17.05 6.81 1.35
CA TYR A 146 17.49 5.82 2.32
C TYR A 146 16.41 5.60 3.39
N ASP A 147 16.21 4.35 3.77
CA ASP A 147 15.27 3.93 4.80
C ASP A 147 15.95 2.94 5.76
N PRO A 148 16.17 3.33 7.03
CA PRO A 148 16.79 2.44 8.01
C PRO A 148 15.83 1.38 8.58
N THR A 149 14.52 1.50 8.32
CA THR A 149 13.49 0.59 8.84
C THR A 149 13.13 -0.49 7.82
N VAL A 150 12.94 -0.09 6.57
CA VAL A 150 12.64 -1.02 5.47
C VAL A 150 13.62 -0.72 4.33
N PRO A 151 14.69 -1.51 4.15
CA PRO A 151 15.67 -1.25 3.10
C PRO A 151 15.00 -1.07 1.74
N VAL A 152 15.42 -0.05 0.99
CA VAL A 152 14.78 0.32 -0.29
C VAL A 152 14.65 -0.88 -1.24
N ALA A 153 15.67 -1.74 -1.29
CA ALA A 153 15.65 -2.95 -2.12
C ALA A 153 14.46 -3.88 -1.80
N GLU A 154 14.01 -3.95 -0.54
CA GLU A 154 12.91 -4.82 -0.09
C GLU A 154 11.53 -4.21 -0.37
N THR A 155 11.49 -2.92 -0.68
CA THR A 155 10.28 -2.21 -1.10
C THR A 155 9.98 -2.38 -2.57
N LEU A 156 10.98 -2.72 -3.39
CA LEU A 156 10.83 -2.80 -4.83
C LEU A 156 10.21 -4.13 -5.26
N ILE A 157 9.24 -4.06 -6.15
CA ILE A 157 8.67 -5.21 -6.85
C ILE A 157 9.38 -5.32 -8.21
N PRO A 158 9.85 -6.50 -8.65
CA PRO A 158 10.47 -6.65 -9.96
C PRO A 158 9.56 -6.16 -11.10
N GLY A 159 10.08 -5.31 -11.98
CA GLY A 159 9.33 -4.71 -13.09
C GLY A 159 8.39 -3.56 -12.71
N CYS A 160 8.35 -3.15 -11.43
CA CYS A 160 7.55 -2.00 -11.02
C CYS A 160 8.20 -0.67 -11.41
N GLN A 161 7.38 0.37 -11.42
CA GLN A 161 7.86 1.75 -11.54
C GLN A 161 8.36 2.24 -10.17
N LYS A 162 9.42 3.05 -10.16
CA LYS A 162 9.98 3.60 -8.92
C LYS A 162 9.84 5.12 -8.89
N ILE A 163 9.31 5.65 -7.79
CA ILE A 163 9.35 7.08 -7.48
C ILE A 163 10.25 7.25 -6.26
N THR A 164 11.34 8.00 -6.40
CA THR A 164 12.25 8.31 -5.29
C THR A 164 11.91 9.68 -4.72
N LEU A 165 11.64 9.74 -3.41
CA LEU A 165 11.51 10.98 -2.67
C LEU A 165 12.91 11.44 -2.20
N PRO A 166 13.25 12.73 -2.29
CA PRO A 166 14.54 13.28 -1.85
C PRO A 166 14.59 13.40 -0.32
N LEU A 167 14.30 12.30 0.39
CA LEU A 167 14.16 12.23 1.84
C LEU A 167 14.96 11.05 2.36
N VAL A 168 15.37 11.17 3.63
CA VAL A 168 16.03 10.10 4.38
C VAL A 168 15.15 9.75 5.57
N GLY A 169 14.88 8.46 5.75
CA GLY A 169 14.11 7.93 6.87
C GLY A 169 12.68 7.54 6.53
N HIS A 170 12.21 6.48 7.17
CA HIS A 170 10.89 5.88 6.98
C HIS A 170 9.75 6.85 7.29
N LEU A 171 9.73 7.38 8.52
CA LEU A 171 8.65 8.24 9.00
C LEU A 171 8.61 9.58 8.25
N ALA A 172 9.78 10.15 7.96
CA ALA A 172 9.88 11.40 7.19
C ALA A 172 9.27 11.25 5.80
N ALA A 173 9.59 10.15 5.11
CA ALA A 173 9.01 9.82 3.81
C ALA A 173 7.48 9.64 3.88
N ILE A 174 6.99 8.93 4.92
CA ILE A 174 5.55 8.72 5.10
C ILE A 174 4.81 10.03 5.34
N LEU A 175 5.27 10.86 6.27
CA LEU A 175 4.63 12.12 6.60
C LEU A 175 4.65 13.10 5.41
N ALA A 176 5.79 13.21 4.72
CA ALA A 176 5.91 14.06 3.56
C ALA A 176 5.00 13.59 2.42
N MET A 177 4.83 12.27 2.23
CA MET A 177 3.90 11.72 1.24
C MET A 177 2.45 12.06 1.60
N LEU A 178 2.05 11.86 2.85
CA LEU A 178 0.68 12.15 3.30
C LEU A 178 0.31 13.63 3.18
N THR A 179 1.30 14.53 3.17
CA THR A 179 1.12 15.98 3.19
C THR A 179 1.62 16.65 1.91
N ILE A 180 2.92 16.94 1.83
CA ILE A 180 3.58 17.74 0.80
C ILE A 180 3.46 17.09 -0.58
N PHE A 181 3.69 15.78 -0.68
CA PHE A 181 3.67 15.04 -1.94
C PHE A 181 2.30 14.41 -2.26
N ALA A 182 1.25 14.73 -1.52
CA ALA A 182 -0.10 14.26 -1.80
C ALA A 182 -0.56 14.56 -3.25
N PRO A 183 -0.33 15.75 -3.83
CA PRO A 183 -0.70 16.04 -5.22
C PRO A 183 -0.02 15.10 -6.23
N LEU A 184 1.25 14.77 -6.00
CA LEU A 184 2.03 13.87 -6.86
C LEU A 184 1.40 12.46 -6.87
N VAL A 185 1.05 11.95 -5.69
CA VAL A 185 0.46 10.61 -5.55
C VAL A 185 -0.93 10.55 -6.17
N VAL A 186 -1.75 11.58 -5.94
CA VAL A 186 -3.09 11.66 -6.54
C VAL A 186 -3.01 11.77 -8.06
N HIS A 187 -2.10 12.60 -8.59
CA HIS A 187 -1.86 12.69 -10.03
C HIS A 187 -1.45 11.33 -10.60
N ARG A 188 -0.56 10.60 -9.91
CA ARG A 188 -0.14 9.27 -10.34
C ARG A 188 -1.29 8.26 -10.33
N ALA A 189 -2.11 8.24 -9.28
CA ALA A 189 -3.28 7.36 -9.19
C ALA A 189 -4.26 7.57 -10.37
N LYS A 190 -4.48 8.83 -10.76
CA LYS A 190 -5.33 9.18 -11.90
C LYS A 190 -4.80 8.67 -13.24
N ASN A 191 -3.49 8.49 -13.36
CA ASN A 191 -2.80 8.18 -14.62
C ASN A 191 -2.31 6.74 -14.78
N PHE A 192 -2.66 5.78 -13.91
CA PHE A 192 -2.46 4.35 -14.23
C PHE A 192 -3.18 3.97 -15.54
N SER A 193 -2.47 3.33 -16.47
CA SER A 193 -3.10 2.70 -17.62
C SER A 193 -4.04 1.57 -17.16
N ARG A 194 -5.19 1.42 -17.82
CA ARG A 194 -6.04 0.22 -17.66
C ARG A 194 -5.46 -0.92 -18.47
#